data_AF-A0A0D2MWJ9-F1
#
_entry.id   AF-A0A0D2MWJ9-F1
#
_cell.length_a   1.000
_cell.length_b   1.000
_cell.length_c   1.000
_cell.angle_alpha   90.00
_cell.angle_beta   90.00
_cell.angle_gamma   90.00
#
_symmetry.space_group_name_H-M   'P 1'
#
loop_
_entity.id
_entity.type
_entity.pdbx_description
1 polymer ?
#
loop_
_entity_poly.entity_id
_entity_poly.type
_entity_poly.pdbx_seq_one_letter_code
_entity_poly.pdbx_strand_id
1 'polypeptide(L)'
;MADGASRPSNSHVANQVLELPRRPKKIVIVGGGYIGVEFAGMFSRLGAEVHVIARGPLPLAPRFDKEVCQFALDQYRAAGIHMHMDCSPVEVTRQEPGDATAPDAARAGADADAATNSGGGAAAAAPRRTLSVRVQRQPPKGEEGKSEGQGEEFVIEGCDEVVLAVGRGGKASGIGLEEAGVKFGPKGGVVVDELSRTSVPSIWAIGDVTGRIALTPVATMEGDALAHTLTGAPTRPDHANVPSAVFSLPFIASVGLTEEQAAEKYPRVAVFSKSYTPLREGIAAAGRAAAAAASRGSGAAGGAAAGPLRGLAKVVVDEESDRLLGVHLVGQDAPEAIQGFAVALKAGATKAQLDSTVGVHPTASEELVQMKGPPTRVVGSAARDGSGTGKGQGAEKGEPARAGGARGGEAASAG
;
A
#
# COMPACT_ATOMS: atom_id res chain seq x y z
N MET A 1 -3.50 -22.74 -2.13
CA MET A 1 -4.45 -23.78 -1.70
C MET A 1 -5.69 -23.69 -2.57
N ALA A 2 -5.67 -24.41 -3.69
CA ALA A 2 -6.89 -24.87 -4.35
C ALA A 2 -6.94 -26.38 -4.08
N ASP A 3 -8.16 -26.87 -3.83
CA ASP A 3 -8.59 -28.26 -3.64
C ASP A 3 -8.35 -29.00 -2.31
N GLY A 4 -9.45 -29.54 -1.79
CA GLY A 4 -9.51 -30.83 -1.11
C GLY A 4 -9.37 -30.89 0.43
N ALA A 5 -8.47 -30.14 1.05
CA ALA A 5 -8.27 -30.25 2.49
C ALA A 5 -9.34 -29.45 3.27
N SER A 6 -10.05 -30.11 4.20
CA SER A 6 -10.99 -29.42 5.09
C SER A 6 -10.24 -28.31 5.84
N ARG A 7 -10.58 -27.05 5.56
CA ARG A 7 -9.94 -25.91 6.23
C ARG A 7 -10.15 -26.03 7.74
N PRO A 8 -9.15 -25.70 8.57
CA PRO A 8 -9.35 -25.57 10.00
C PRO A 8 -10.53 -24.62 10.28
N SER A 9 -11.31 -24.85 11.34
CA SER A 9 -12.45 -23.99 11.71
C SER A 9 -12.06 -22.54 11.96
N ASN A 10 -10.80 -22.33 12.35
CA ASN A 10 -10.17 -21.05 12.68
C ASN A 10 -9.38 -20.46 11.48
N SER A 11 -9.72 -20.90 10.27
CA SER A 11 -9.19 -20.35 9.01
C SER A 11 -10.30 -19.66 8.25
N HIS A 12 -10.21 -18.33 8.15
CA HIS A 12 -11.28 -17.48 7.68
C HIS A 12 -10.94 -16.87 6.32
N VAL A 13 -11.94 -16.75 5.45
CA VAL A 13 -11.88 -15.78 4.35
C VAL A 13 -12.24 -14.39 4.89
N ALA A 14 -11.72 -13.33 4.27
CA ALA A 14 -11.91 -11.94 4.70
C ALA A 14 -13.34 -11.58 5.18
N ASN A 15 -14.38 -12.10 4.53
CA ASN A 15 -15.78 -11.81 4.87
C ASN A 15 -16.22 -12.34 6.25
N GLN A 16 -15.56 -13.35 6.79
CA GLN A 16 -15.91 -13.98 8.07
C GLN A 16 -15.18 -13.32 9.25
N VAL A 17 -14.18 -12.48 8.98
CA VAL A 17 -13.29 -11.90 10.00
C VAL A 17 -14.04 -10.94 10.92
N LEU A 18 -15.06 -10.27 10.41
CA LEU A 18 -15.89 -9.34 11.18
C LEU A 18 -16.90 -10.06 12.10
N GLU A 19 -17.07 -11.37 11.93
CA GLU A 19 -18.01 -12.20 12.69
C GLU A 19 -17.32 -13.03 13.78
N LEU A 20 -16.02 -12.79 14.04
CA LEU A 20 -15.27 -13.52 15.05
C LEU A 20 -15.91 -13.33 16.44
N PRO A 21 -16.20 -14.42 17.19
CA PRO A 21 -16.91 -14.34 18.46
C PRO A 21 -16.09 -13.67 19.57
N ARG A 22 -14.77 -13.58 19.39
CA ARG A 22 -13.83 -12.96 20.32
C ARG A 22 -12.66 -12.33 19.57
N ARG A 23 -12.07 -11.30 20.16
CA ARG A 23 -10.82 -10.72 19.67
C ARG A 23 -9.66 -11.74 19.78
N PRO A 24 -8.90 -12.01 18.70
CA PRO A 24 -7.69 -12.83 18.77
C PRO A 24 -6.58 -12.09 19.52
N LYS A 25 -5.78 -12.83 20.30
CA LYS A 25 -4.53 -12.35 20.90
C LYS A 25 -3.39 -12.35 19.88
N LYS A 26 -3.36 -13.36 19.00
CA LYS A 26 -2.40 -13.49 17.90
C LYS A 26 -3.11 -13.92 16.62
N ILE A 27 -2.83 -13.24 15.51
CA ILE A 27 -3.49 -13.47 14.22
C ILE A 27 -2.50 -13.48 13.07
N VAL A 28 -2.68 -14.41 12.13
CA VAL A 28 -1.91 -14.48 10.89
C VAL A 28 -2.79 -14.08 9.72
N ILE A 29 -2.35 -13.11 8.92
CA ILE A 29 -3.03 -12.65 7.71
C ILE A 29 -2.18 -13.05 6.50
N VAL A 30 -2.76 -13.85 5.62
CA VAL A 30 -2.15 -14.28 4.37
C VAL A 30 -2.60 -13.35 3.24
N GLY A 31 -1.69 -12.51 2.77
CA GLY A 31 -1.90 -11.56 1.67
C GLY A 31 -1.50 -10.14 2.05
N GLY A 32 -0.60 -9.54 1.25
CA GLY A 32 -0.16 -8.15 1.39
C GLY A 32 -0.96 -7.15 0.55
N GLY A 33 -2.15 -7.50 0.07
CA GLY A 33 -3.04 -6.57 -0.64
C GLY A 33 -3.78 -5.63 0.33
N TYR A 34 -4.59 -4.71 -0.21
CA TYR A 34 -5.30 -3.68 0.59
C TYR A 34 -6.11 -4.28 1.75
N ILE A 35 -6.92 -5.32 1.50
CA ILE A 35 -7.68 -6.04 2.54
C ILE A 35 -6.77 -6.55 3.66
N GLY A 36 -5.63 -7.13 3.30
CA GLY A 36 -4.73 -7.74 4.27
C GLY A 36 -4.08 -6.72 5.20
N VAL A 37 -3.62 -5.60 4.64
CA VAL A 37 -2.99 -4.53 5.44
C VAL A 37 -4.00 -3.69 6.24
N GLU A 38 -5.26 -3.59 5.78
CA GLU A 38 -6.35 -2.99 6.54
C GLU A 38 -6.67 -3.81 7.79
N PHE A 39 -6.88 -5.13 7.64
CA PHE A 39 -7.08 -6.00 8.80
C PHE A 39 -5.86 -6.02 9.71
N ALA A 40 -4.65 -5.96 9.16
CA ALA A 40 -3.43 -5.92 9.96
C ALA A 40 -3.38 -4.67 10.86
N GLY A 41 -3.66 -3.50 10.29
CA GLY A 41 -3.76 -2.25 11.04
C GLY A 41 -4.87 -2.29 12.10
N MET A 42 -6.04 -2.80 11.74
CA MET A 42 -7.20 -2.94 12.64
C MET A 42 -6.86 -3.82 13.86
N PHE A 43 -6.39 -5.05 13.64
CA PHE A 43 -6.08 -5.97 14.74
C PHE A 43 -4.88 -5.52 15.57
N SER A 44 -3.88 -4.88 14.95
CA SER A 44 -2.76 -4.27 15.67
C SER A 44 -3.24 -3.18 16.63
N ARG A 45 -4.14 -2.29 16.18
CA ARG A 45 -4.76 -1.26 17.04
C ARG A 45 -5.68 -1.83 18.10
N LEU A 46 -6.29 -2.98 17.84
CA LEU A 46 -7.01 -3.75 18.84
C LEU A 46 -6.07 -4.52 19.79
N GLY A 47 -4.74 -4.41 19.67
CA GLY A 47 -3.78 -5.01 20.61
C GLY A 47 -3.48 -6.48 20.37
N ALA A 48 -3.77 -7.02 19.19
CA ALA A 48 -3.32 -8.36 18.81
C ALA A 48 -1.87 -8.33 18.30
N GLU A 49 -1.13 -9.42 18.52
CA GLU A 49 0.09 -9.73 17.79
C GLU A 49 -0.28 -10.11 16.35
N VAL A 50 0.15 -9.30 15.38
CA VAL A 50 -0.25 -9.46 13.98
C VAL A 50 0.92 -9.88 13.11
N HIS A 51 0.75 -10.97 12.37
CA HIS A 51 1.68 -11.40 11.33
C HIS A 51 1.01 -11.27 9.96
N VAL A 52 1.70 -10.65 9.00
CA VAL A 52 1.27 -10.59 7.60
C VAL A 52 2.26 -11.38 6.75
N ILE A 53 1.77 -12.36 5.99
CA ILE A 53 2.56 -13.14 5.03
C ILE A 53 2.22 -12.65 3.63
N ALA A 54 3.21 -12.16 2.90
CA ALA A 54 3.03 -11.71 1.52
C ALA A 54 4.10 -12.32 0.61
N ARG A 55 3.67 -12.76 -0.58
CA ARG A 55 4.53 -13.44 -1.57
C ARG A 55 5.52 -12.51 -2.27
N GLY A 56 5.17 -11.22 -2.36
CA GLY A 56 6.01 -10.21 -3.01
C GLY A 56 6.94 -9.51 -2.01
N PRO A 57 7.89 -8.73 -2.52
CA PRO A 57 8.87 -8.02 -1.70
C PRO A 57 8.28 -6.81 -0.98
N LEU A 58 7.17 -6.26 -1.50
CA LEU A 58 6.49 -5.11 -0.96
C LEU A 58 4.99 -5.38 -0.81
N PRO A 59 4.33 -4.88 0.25
CA PRO A 59 2.87 -4.87 0.33
C PRO A 59 2.31 -3.93 -0.73
N LEU A 60 1.05 -4.14 -1.13
CA LEU A 60 0.29 -3.32 -2.09
C LEU A 60 0.83 -3.28 -3.53
N ALA A 61 2.09 -3.64 -3.75
CA ALA A 61 2.69 -3.76 -5.06
C ALA A 61 2.02 -4.86 -5.91
N PRO A 62 2.01 -4.73 -7.25
CA PRO A 62 2.49 -3.58 -8.02
C PRO A 62 1.40 -2.50 -8.25
N ARG A 63 0.31 -2.48 -7.46
CA ARG A 63 -0.82 -1.56 -7.71
C ARG A 63 -0.57 -0.12 -7.28
N PHE A 64 0.29 0.07 -6.29
CA PHE A 64 0.67 1.38 -5.76
C PHE A 64 2.11 1.69 -6.11
N ASP A 65 2.44 2.98 -6.05
CA ASP A 65 3.79 3.49 -6.28
C ASP A 65 4.82 2.80 -5.37
N LYS A 66 6.01 2.48 -5.92
CA LYS A 66 7.01 1.66 -5.21
C LYS A 66 7.53 2.34 -3.95
N GLU A 67 7.75 3.66 -3.98
CA GLU A 67 8.22 4.42 -2.81
C GLU A 67 7.14 4.43 -1.73
N VAL A 68 5.87 4.59 -2.13
CA VAL A 68 4.72 4.51 -1.21
C VAL A 68 4.65 3.13 -0.56
N CYS A 69 4.81 2.05 -1.34
CA CYS A 69 4.78 0.68 -0.83
C CYS A 69 5.92 0.41 0.16
N GLN A 70 7.14 0.87 -0.15
CA GLN A 70 8.30 0.74 0.74
C GLN A 70 8.10 1.55 2.02
N PHE A 71 7.69 2.82 1.90
CA PHE A 71 7.43 3.67 3.04
C PHE A 71 6.36 3.06 3.96
N ALA A 72 5.27 2.55 3.38
CA ALA A 72 4.21 1.87 4.13
C ALA A 72 4.71 0.63 4.86
N LEU A 73 5.53 -0.21 4.22
CA LEU A 73 6.14 -1.38 4.85
C LEU A 73 6.95 -1.00 6.09
N ASP A 74 7.74 0.07 6.00
CA ASP A 74 8.54 0.56 7.11
C ASP A 74 7.66 1.08 8.25
N GLN A 75 6.56 1.76 7.93
CA GLN A 75 5.59 2.20 8.94
C GLN A 75 4.81 1.04 9.58
N TYR A 76 4.41 0.02 8.83
CA TYR A 76 3.76 -1.18 9.39
C TYR A 76 4.66 -1.89 10.39
N ARG A 77 5.96 -2.03 10.07
CA ARG A 77 6.95 -2.60 10.99
C ARG A 77 7.16 -1.71 12.22
N ALA A 78 7.25 -0.39 12.04
CA ALA A 78 7.36 0.55 13.15
C ALA A 78 6.11 0.53 14.07
N ALA A 79 4.94 0.19 13.53
CA ALA A 79 3.71 -0.03 14.29
C ALA A 79 3.65 -1.40 15.00
N GLY A 80 4.69 -2.24 14.89
CA GLY A 80 4.74 -3.56 15.54
C GLY A 80 4.08 -4.69 14.75
N ILE A 81 3.74 -4.49 13.48
CA ILE A 81 3.19 -5.55 12.63
C ILE A 81 4.34 -6.38 12.06
N HIS A 82 4.29 -7.71 12.25
CA HIS A 82 5.30 -8.63 11.72
C HIS A 82 5.07 -8.89 10.22
N MET A 83 5.75 -8.10 9.38
CA MET A 83 5.64 -8.14 7.92
C MET A 83 6.62 -9.14 7.29
N HIS A 84 6.13 -10.35 6.97
CA HIS A 84 6.87 -11.45 6.32
C HIS A 84 6.73 -11.34 4.79
N MET A 85 7.61 -10.54 4.18
CA MET A 85 7.69 -10.35 2.72
C MET A 85 8.49 -11.48 2.06
N ASP A 86 8.27 -11.67 0.75
CA ASP A 86 8.82 -12.78 -0.03
C ASP A 86 8.52 -14.16 0.60
N CYS A 87 7.39 -14.27 1.30
CA CYS A 87 7.01 -15.47 2.05
C CYS A 87 5.68 -16.06 1.53
N SER A 88 5.56 -17.38 1.57
CA SER A 88 4.34 -18.11 1.24
C SER A 88 3.97 -19.07 2.37
N PRO A 89 2.69 -19.15 2.79
CA PRO A 89 2.28 -20.19 3.72
C PRO A 89 2.33 -21.55 3.00
N VAL A 90 2.89 -22.54 3.67
CA VAL A 90 2.98 -23.93 3.21
C VAL A 90 1.82 -24.73 3.77
N GLU A 91 1.61 -24.62 5.09
CA GLU A 91 0.66 -25.45 5.82
C GLU A 91 0.10 -24.71 7.05
N VAL A 92 -1.15 -25.03 7.40
CA VAL A 92 -1.79 -24.57 8.64
C VAL A 92 -2.25 -25.80 9.41
N THR A 93 -1.70 -26.01 10.60
CA THR A 93 -2.02 -27.16 11.46
C THR A 93 -2.66 -26.69 12.76
N ARG A 94 -3.54 -27.55 13.32
CA ARG A 94 -4.10 -27.32 14.66
C ARG A 94 -3.09 -27.81 15.69
N GLN A 95 -2.91 -27.02 16.75
CA GLN A 95 -2.12 -27.40 17.92
C GLN A 95 -3.08 -27.73 19.08
N GLU A 96 -2.84 -28.85 19.75
CA GLU A 96 -3.56 -29.16 20.98
C GLU A 96 -2.92 -28.41 22.17
N PRO A 97 -3.65 -28.16 23.26
CA PRO A 97 -3.12 -27.48 24.42
C PRO A 97 -1.93 -28.23 25.03
N GLY A 98 -0.72 -27.67 24.90
CA GLY A 98 0.53 -28.27 25.38
C GLY A 98 1.58 -28.55 24.30
N ASP A 99 1.21 -28.44 23.00
CA ASP A 99 2.13 -28.65 21.87
C ASP A 99 3.07 -27.47 21.59
N ALA A 100 2.96 -26.37 22.34
CA ALA A 100 3.84 -25.22 22.17
C ALA A 100 5.27 -25.59 22.58
N THR A 101 6.23 -25.43 21.67
CA THR A 101 7.63 -25.70 21.98
C THR A 101 8.19 -24.63 22.95
N ALA A 102 9.26 -24.99 23.65
CA ALA A 102 9.70 -24.37 24.90
C ALA A 102 10.10 -22.87 24.94
N PRO A 103 10.22 -22.06 23.85
CA PRO A 103 10.56 -20.64 24.05
C PRO A 103 9.44 -19.81 24.69
N ASP A 104 8.16 -20.21 24.57
CA ASP A 104 7.01 -19.40 25.04
C ASP A 104 6.47 -19.78 26.42
N ALA A 105 6.91 -20.91 27.01
CA ALA A 105 6.56 -21.27 28.38
C ALA A 105 7.04 -20.23 29.41
N ALA A 106 8.13 -19.52 29.10
CA ALA A 106 8.65 -18.43 29.91
C ALA A 106 7.79 -17.15 29.86
N ARG A 107 6.98 -16.94 28.81
CA ARG A 107 6.05 -15.82 28.71
C ARG A 107 4.67 -16.13 29.32
N ALA A 108 4.24 -17.38 29.26
CA ALA A 108 3.00 -17.82 29.91
C ALA A 108 3.03 -17.68 31.45
N GLY A 109 4.22 -17.70 32.06
CA GLY A 109 4.39 -17.51 33.51
C GLY A 109 4.28 -16.06 34.00
N ALA A 110 4.25 -15.06 33.11
CA ALA A 110 4.23 -13.65 33.51
C ALA A 110 2.81 -13.05 33.58
N ASP A 111 1.79 -13.73 33.06
CA ASP A 111 0.39 -13.28 33.05
C ASP A 111 -0.44 -13.78 34.26
N ALA A 112 0.19 -14.48 35.21
CA ALA A 112 -0.49 -14.98 36.41
C ALA A 112 -0.68 -13.91 37.51
N ASP A 113 0.05 -12.79 37.46
CA ASP A 113 0.11 -11.81 38.57
C ASP A 113 -0.64 -10.48 38.32
N ALA A 114 -1.45 -10.36 37.26
CA ALA A 114 -2.25 -9.15 37.00
C ALA A 114 -3.75 -9.27 37.38
N ALA A 115 -4.15 -10.32 38.10
CA ALA A 115 -5.55 -10.55 38.50
C ALA A 115 -5.74 -10.53 40.02
N THR A 116 -5.49 -9.40 40.69
CA THR A 116 -5.97 -9.17 42.06
C THR A 116 -6.52 -7.75 42.26
N ASN A 117 -7.68 -7.46 41.65
CA ASN A 117 -8.77 -6.80 42.36
C ASN A 117 -10.06 -6.72 41.51
N SER A 118 -10.97 -7.66 41.73
CA SER A 118 -12.42 -7.44 41.83
C SER A 118 -13.10 -8.80 41.94
N GLY A 119 -13.91 -8.96 42.97
CA GLY A 119 -14.65 -10.19 43.24
C GLY A 119 -15.63 -10.49 42.10
N GLY A 120 -15.30 -11.51 41.32
CA GLY A 120 -16.16 -12.15 40.34
C GLY A 120 -15.46 -13.43 39.89
N GLY A 121 -16.04 -14.59 40.21
CA GLY A 121 -15.44 -15.89 39.89
C GLY A 121 -15.18 -16.02 38.39
N ALA A 122 -13.91 -15.88 37.99
CA ALA A 122 -13.48 -16.18 36.64
C ALA A 122 -13.49 -17.70 36.48
N ALA A 123 -14.50 -18.21 35.78
CA ALA A 123 -14.45 -19.56 35.25
C ALA A 123 -13.16 -19.68 34.40
N ALA A 124 -12.27 -20.61 34.76
CA ALA A 124 -11.06 -20.89 34.02
C ALA A 124 -11.43 -21.11 32.55
N ALA A 125 -11.01 -20.21 31.67
CA ALA A 125 -11.28 -20.31 30.24
C ALA A 125 -10.70 -21.65 29.74
N ALA A 126 -11.54 -22.46 29.07
CA ALA A 126 -11.11 -23.73 28.50
C ALA A 126 -9.85 -23.53 27.63
N PRO A 127 -8.89 -24.48 27.67
CA PRO A 127 -7.61 -24.31 27.00
C PRO A 127 -7.81 -24.06 25.50
N ARG A 128 -7.21 -22.97 25.01
CA ARG A 128 -7.39 -22.50 23.63
C ARG A 128 -6.69 -23.47 22.68
N ARG A 129 -7.44 -24.00 21.73
CA ARG A 129 -6.86 -24.58 20.52
C ARG A 129 -6.26 -23.45 19.69
N THR A 130 -4.98 -23.56 19.37
CA THR A 130 -4.25 -22.62 18.53
C THR A 130 -3.93 -23.25 17.19
N LEU A 131 -3.47 -22.43 16.25
CA LEU A 131 -2.95 -22.86 14.97
C LEU A 131 -1.46 -22.60 14.93
N SER A 132 -0.73 -23.41 14.17
CA SER A 132 0.58 -23.04 13.66
C SER A 132 0.56 -22.91 12.14
N VAL A 133 1.32 -21.95 11.64
CA VAL A 133 1.45 -21.67 10.21
C VAL A 133 2.89 -21.88 9.81
N ARG A 134 3.13 -22.88 8.97
CA ARG A 134 4.44 -23.16 8.39
C ARG A 134 4.63 -22.27 7.16
N VAL A 135 5.74 -21.54 7.11
CA VAL A 135 5.99 -20.47 6.14
C VAL A 135 7.32 -20.68 5.44
N GLN A 136 7.30 -20.63 4.12
CA GLN A 136 8.49 -20.66 3.28
C GLN A 136 8.85 -19.24 2.86
N ARG A 137 10.05 -18.79 3.22
CA ARG A 137 10.69 -17.59 2.66
C ARG A 137 11.37 -17.96 1.35
N GLN A 138 11.11 -17.19 0.30
CA GLN A 138 11.85 -17.28 -0.95
C GLN A 138 13.22 -16.62 -0.78
N PRO A 139 14.28 -17.19 -1.37
CA PRO A 139 15.58 -16.55 -1.36
C PRO A 139 15.51 -15.21 -2.13
N PRO A 140 16.40 -14.26 -1.81
CA PRO A 140 16.48 -13.00 -2.53
C PRO A 140 16.69 -13.27 -4.03
N LYS A 141 15.96 -12.52 -4.86
CA LYS A 141 16.16 -12.54 -6.32
C LYS A 141 17.33 -11.63 -6.66
N GLY A 142 18.32 -12.14 -7.39
CA GLY A 142 19.40 -11.33 -7.95
C GLY A 142 18.89 -10.34 -9.01
N GLU A 143 19.78 -9.49 -9.53
CA GLU A 143 19.45 -8.42 -10.50
C GLU A 143 18.76 -8.93 -11.79
N GLU A 144 18.98 -10.20 -12.16
CA GLU A 144 18.33 -10.88 -13.30
C GLU A 144 17.03 -11.63 -12.96
N GLY A 145 16.52 -11.52 -11.73
CA GLY A 145 15.29 -12.21 -11.30
C GLY A 145 15.44 -13.71 -11.01
N LYS A 146 16.67 -14.26 -11.09
CA LYS A 146 16.98 -15.63 -10.68
C LYS A 146 17.15 -15.71 -9.16
N SER A 147 16.57 -16.76 -8.58
CA SER A 147 16.63 -17.09 -7.16
C SER A 147 17.98 -17.73 -6.84
N GLU A 148 18.78 -17.13 -5.96
CA GLU A 148 20.05 -17.71 -5.51
C GLU A 148 19.89 -18.37 -4.13
N GLY A 149 20.03 -19.70 -4.07
CA GLY A 149 20.03 -20.48 -2.83
C GLY A 149 18.74 -21.25 -2.50
N GLN A 150 18.77 -22.01 -1.40
CA GLN A 150 17.61 -22.69 -0.82
C GLN A 150 16.87 -21.72 0.11
N GLY A 151 15.54 -21.65 0.00
CA GLY A 151 14.72 -20.79 0.84
C GLY A 151 14.71 -21.24 2.31
N GLU A 152 14.52 -20.30 3.22
CA GLU A 152 14.38 -20.56 4.65
C GLU A 152 12.94 -20.92 5.02
N GLU A 153 12.75 -21.89 5.90
CA GLU A 153 11.44 -22.27 6.42
C GLU A 153 11.36 -21.97 7.93
N PHE A 154 10.22 -21.41 8.36
CA PHE A 154 9.95 -21.14 9.77
C PHE A 154 8.47 -21.36 10.10
N VAL A 155 8.15 -21.45 11.39
CA VAL A 155 6.78 -21.69 11.87
C VAL A 155 6.33 -20.53 12.74
N ILE A 156 5.12 -20.04 12.50
CA ILE A 156 4.42 -19.11 13.40
C ILE A 156 3.49 -19.95 14.28
N GLU A 157 3.86 -20.17 15.53
CA GLU A 157 3.07 -20.96 16.49
C GLU A 157 2.06 -20.09 17.26
N GLY A 158 1.07 -20.76 17.88
CA GLY A 158 0.20 -20.13 18.88
C GLY A 158 -0.78 -19.07 18.35
N CYS A 159 -1.11 -19.08 17.06
CA CYS A 159 -2.08 -18.12 16.51
C CYS A 159 -3.52 -18.55 16.81
N ASP A 160 -4.37 -17.61 17.21
CA ASP A 160 -5.79 -17.87 17.46
C ASP A 160 -6.55 -18.08 16.14
N GLU A 161 -6.22 -17.26 15.13
CA GLU A 161 -6.92 -17.19 13.84
C GLU A 161 -5.96 -17.00 12.66
N VAL A 162 -6.32 -17.57 11.50
CA VAL A 162 -5.66 -17.33 10.21
C VAL A 162 -6.66 -16.73 9.22
N VAL A 163 -6.31 -15.60 8.60
CA VAL A 163 -7.16 -14.88 7.64
C VAL A 163 -6.56 -14.94 6.24
N LEU A 164 -7.36 -15.34 5.26
CA LEU A 164 -6.98 -15.40 3.85
C LEU A 164 -7.46 -14.13 3.12
N ALA A 165 -6.53 -13.23 2.82
CA ALA A 165 -6.71 -11.98 2.09
C ALA A 165 -5.96 -11.99 0.74
N VAL A 166 -6.09 -13.09 -0.02
CA VAL A 166 -5.29 -13.39 -1.22
C VAL A 166 -5.86 -12.83 -2.53
N GLY A 167 -6.89 -11.99 -2.45
CA GLY A 167 -7.56 -11.38 -3.61
C GLY A 167 -8.98 -11.88 -3.81
N ARG A 168 -9.70 -11.23 -4.73
CA ARG A 168 -11.09 -11.50 -5.10
C ARG A 168 -11.18 -11.66 -6.62
N GLY A 169 -11.95 -12.64 -7.07
CA GLY A 169 -12.36 -12.80 -8.47
C GLY A 169 -13.81 -12.38 -8.67
N GLY A 170 -14.20 -12.12 -9.92
CA GLY A 170 -15.59 -11.89 -10.28
C GLY A 170 -16.46 -13.11 -9.96
N LYS A 171 -17.63 -12.90 -9.35
CA LYS A 171 -18.58 -13.98 -9.07
C LYS A 171 -19.48 -14.19 -10.27
N ALA A 172 -19.04 -15.04 -11.20
CA ALA A 172 -19.77 -15.29 -12.44
C ALA A 172 -20.04 -16.78 -12.73
N SER A 173 -19.54 -17.68 -11.88
CA SER A 173 -19.70 -19.13 -12.04
C SER A 173 -21.08 -19.60 -11.59
N GLY A 174 -21.66 -20.58 -12.30
CA GLY A 174 -22.85 -21.30 -11.84
C GLY A 174 -24.17 -20.52 -11.97
N ILE A 175 -24.18 -19.48 -12.80
CA ILE A 175 -25.37 -18.64 -13.07
C ILE A 175 -25.83 -18.71 -14.54
N GLY A 176 -25.31 -19.65 -15.34
CA GLY A 176 -25.78 -19.91 -16.70
C GLY A 176 -25.17 -19.00 -17.79
N LEU A 177 -24.10 -18.27 -17.49
CA LEU A 177 -23.51 -17.29 -18.42
C LEU A 177 -22.73 -17.97 -19.55
N GLU A 178 -22.08 -19.08 -19.26
CA GLU A 178 -21.40 -19.92 -20.25
C GLU A 178 -22.39 -20.46 -21.29
N GLU A 179 -23.53 -21.00 -20.83
CA GLU A 179 -24.61 -21.50 -21.68
C GLU A 179 -25.27 -20.38 -22.50
N ALA A 180 -25.33 -19.17 -21.94
CA ALA A 180 -25.82 -17.98 -22.65
C ALA A 180 -24.84 -17.47 -23.73
N GLY A 181 -23.59 -17.98 -23.79
CA GLY A 181 -22.57 -17.57 -24.76
C GLY A 181 -21.75 -16.35 -24.34
N VAL A 182 -21.75 -16.01 -23.05
CA VAL A 182 -20.93 -14.91 -22.51
C VAL A 182 -19.46 -15.33 -22.42
N LYS A 183 -18.57 -14.48 -22.94
CA LYS A 183 -17.11 -14.71 -22.92
C LYS A 183 -16.49 -14.26 -21.61
N PHE A 184 -15.52 -15.03 -21.15
CA PHE A 184 -14.75 -14.78 -19.93
C PHE A 184 -13.28 -14.53 -20.24
N GLY A 185 -12.66 -13.64 -19.46
CA GLY A 185 -11.23 -13.34 -19.54
C GLY A 185 -10.38 -14.30 -18.69
N PRO A 186 -9.04 -14.14 -18.72
CA PRO A 186 -8.09 -15.06 -18.09
C PRO A 186 -8.24 -15.28 -16.58
N LYS A 187 -8.98 -14.42 -15.86
CA LYS A 187 -9.23 -14.50 -14.41
C LYS A 187 -10.72 -14.72 -14.07
N GLY A 188 -11.51 -15.17 -15.04
CA GLY A 188 -12.95 -15.41 -14.87
C GLY A 188 -13.81 -14.14 -14.85
N GLY A 189 -13.25 -12.98 -15.20
CA GLY A 189 -14.03 -11.75 -15.38
C GLY A 189 -14.83 -11.78 -16.67
N VAL A 190 -16.06 -11.29 -16.65
CA VAL A 190 -16.91 -11.16 -17.84
C VAL A 190 -16.29 -10.13 -18.78
N VAL A 191 -16.01 -10.55 -20.02
CA VAL A 191 -15.44 -9.65 -21.05
C VAL A 191 -16.53 -8.72 -21.53
N VAL A 192 -16.21 -7.43 -21.54
CA VAL A 192 -17.11 -6.37 -21.94
C VAL A 192 -16.42 -5.35 -22.84
N ASP A 193 -17.18 -4.71 -23.73
CA ASP A 193 -16.72 -3.60 -24.57
C ASP A 193 -16.64 -2.26 -23.80
N GLU A 194 -16.33 -1.17 -24.50
CA GLU A 194 -16.21 0.18 -23.93
C GLU A 194 -17.53 0.75 -23.36
N LEU A 195 -18.68 0.17 -23.71
CA LEU A 195 -19.99 0.54 -23.18
C LEU A 195 -20.47 -0.42 -22.07
N SER A 196 -19.66 -1.43 -21.72
CA SER A 196 -19.98 -2.49 -20.76
C SER A 196 -20.90 -3.60 -21.29
N ARG A 197 -20.99 -3.76 -22.62
CA ARG A 197 -21.74 -4.84 -23.29
C ARG A 197 -20.90 -6.10 -23.34
N THR A 198 -21.52 -7.26 -23.08
CA THR A 198 -20.83 -8.55 -23.19
C THR A 198 -20.73 -9.03 -24.65
N SER A 199 -20.21 -10.24 -24.88
CA SER A 199 -20.26 -10.91 -26.19
C SER A 199 -21.67 -11.23 -26.68
N VAL A 200 -22.67 -11.17 -25.81
CA VAL A 200 -24.08 -11.38 -26.15
C VAL A 200 -24.78 -10.01 -26.14
N PRO A 201 -25.35 -9.54 -27.27
CA PRO A 201 -25.84 -8.16 -27.39
C PRO A 201 -26.91 -7.73 -26.37
N SER A 202 -27.70 -8.69 -25.87
CA SER A 202 -28.74 -8.45 -24.86
C SER A 202 -28.24 -8.50 -23.42
N ILE A 203 -26.97 -8.87 -23.19
CA ILE A 203 -26.39 -9.04 -21.85
C ILE A 203 -25.29 -8.00 -21.63
N TRP A 204 -25.34 -7.35 -20.46
CA TRP A 204 -24.41 -6.31 -20.02
C TRP A 204 -23.82 -6.70 -18.65
N ALA A 205 -22.63 -6.21 -18.33
CA ALA A 205 -21.99 -6.49 -17.05
C ALA A 205 -21.17 -5.29 -16.56
N ILE A 206 -21.25 -4.97 -15.26
CA ILE A 206 -20.57 -3.86 -14.60
C ILE A 206 -19.99 -4.30 -13.24
N GLY A 207 -19.08 -3.50 -12.70
CA GLY A 207 -18.46 -3.71 -11.39
C GLY A 207 -17.49 -4.88 -11.36
N ASP A 208 -17.28 -5.43 -10.15
CA ASP A 208 -16.29 -6.47 -9.84
C ASP A 208 -16.33 -7.68 -10.78
N VAL A 209 -17.51 -8.04 -11.32
CA VAL A 209 -17.68 -9.21 -12.19
C VAL A 209 -16.95 -9.07 -13.52
N THR A 210 -16.69 -7.84 -13.98
CA THR A 210 -15.95 -7.55 -15.22
C THR A 210 -14.45 -7.75 -15.06
N GLY A 211 -13.94 -7.71 -13.82
CA GLY A 211 -12.51 -7.72 -13.53
C GLY A 211 -11.77 -6.43 -13.92
N ARG A 212 -12.49 -5.31 -14.16
CA ARG A 212 -11.91 -3.97 -14.34
C ARG A 212 -11.35 -3.43 -13.01
N ILE A 213 -11.93 -2.39 -12.42
CA ILE A 213 -11.51 -1.82 -11.13
C ILE A 213 -12.56 -2.17 -10.07
N ALA A 214 -12.17 -2.98 -9.09
CA ALA A 214 -13.06 -3.44 -8.02
C ALA A 214 -13.20 -2.39 -6.91
N LEU A 215 -13.94 -1.31 -7.20
CA LEU A 215 -14.29 -0.24 -6.27
C LEU A 215 -15.76 0.13 -6.42
N THR A 216 -16.46 0.30 -5.29
CA THR A 216 -17.87 0.72 -5.25
C THR A 216 -18.18 1.97 -6.09
N PRO A 217 -17.43 3.08 -6.00
CA PRO A 217 -17.69 4.26 -6.84
C PRO A 217 -17.49 4.01 -8.33
N VAL A 218 -16.59 3.08 -8.72
CA VAL A 218 -16.44 2.67 -10.12
C VAL A 218 -17.65 1.89 -10.59
N ALA A 219 -18.11 0.90 -9.82
CA ALA A 219 -19.31 0.13 -10.16
C ALA A 219 -20.57 1.02 -10.25
N THR A 220 -20.66 2.04 -9.39
CA THR A 220 -21.74 3.04 -9.43
C THR A 220 -21.70 3.86 -10.71
N MET A 221 -20.53 4.42 -11.04
CA MET A 221 -20.32 5.18 -12.29
C MET A 221 -20.57 4.32 -13.54
N GLU A 222 -20.15 3.05 -13.54
CA GLU A 222 -20.44 2.12 -14.64
C GLU A 222 -21.95 1.84 -14.77
N GLY A 223 -22.67 1.76 -13.64
CA GLY A 223 -24.12 1.66 -13.61
C GLY A 223 -24.81 2.88 -14.22
N ASP A 224 -24.37 4.08 -13.87
CA ASP A 224 -24.89 5.33 -14.45
C ASP A 224 -24.63 5.40 -15.96
N ALA A 225 -23.41 5.07 -16.39
CA ALA A 225 -23.05 5.03 -17.82
C ALA A 225 -23.88 3.99 -18.60
N LEU A 226 -24.12 2.82 -18.00
CA LEU A 226 -24.97 1.79 -18.59
C LEU A 226 -26.43 2.27 -18.68
N ALA A 227 -26.96 2.88 -17.62
CA ALA A 227 -28.33 3.41 -17.62
C ALA A 227 -28.53 4.42 -18.75
N HIS A 228 -27.63 5.40 -18.90
CA HIS A 228 -27.68 6.36 -20.02
C HIS A 228 -27.64 5.65 -21.38
N THR A 229 -26.76 4.65 -21.52
CA THR A 229 -26.63 3.88 -22.76
C THR A 229 -27.92 3.16 -23.12
N LEU A 230 -28.59 2.54 -22.15
CA LEU A 230 -29.85 1.83 -22.35
C LEU A 230 -31.03 2.78 -22.62
N THR A 231 -30.98 4.02 -22.12
CA THR A 231 -32.02 5.04 -22.37
C THR A 231 -31.77 5.88 -23.63
N GLY A 232 -30.80 5.50 -24.48
CA GLY A 232 -30.56 6.13 -25.78
C GLY A 232 -29.45 7.18 -25.82
N ALA A 233 -28.65 7.30 -24.76
CA ALA A 233 -27.46 8.16 -24.70
C ALA A 233 -26.19 7.32 -24.44
N PRO A 234 -25.60 6.68 -25.47
CA PRO A 234 -24.41 5.84 -25.32
C PRO A 234 -23.29 6.56 -24.56
N THR A 235 -22.95 6.06 -23.37
CA THR A 235 -22.02 6.69 -22.43
C THR A 235 -20.94 5.70 -22.05
N ARG A 236 -19.68 6.08 -22.27
CA ARG A 236 -18.52 5.28 -21.88
C ARG A 236 -18.18 5.56 -20.42
N PRO A 237 -17.97 4.53 -19.57
CA PRO A 237 -17.40 4.71 -18.25
C PRO A 237 -15.99 5.33 -18.34
N ASP A 238 -15.66 6.24 -17.41
CA ASP A 238 -14.35 6.90 -17.35
C ASP A 238 -13.49 6.31 -16.23
N HIS A 239 -12.57 5.42 -16.59
CA HIS A 239 -11.62 4.80 -15.67
C HIS A 239 -10.31 5.58 -15.50
N ALA A 240 -10.17 6.76 -16.09
CA ALA A 240 -8.98 7.57 -15.92
C ALA A 240 -8.95 8.24 -14.54
N ASN A 241 -7.77 8.27 -13.91
CA ASN A 241 -7.52 8.97 -12.65
C ASN A 241 -8.54 8.65 -11.53
N VAL A 242 -8.95 7.38 -11.42
CA VAL A 242 -9.79 6.91 -10.31
C VAL A 242 -8.97 6.98 -9.01
N PRO A 243 -9.36 7.81 -8.02
CA PRO A 243 -8.67 7.83 -6.73
C PRO A 243 -8.96 6.54 -5.96
N SER A 244 -7.98 6.12 -5.17
CA SER A 244 -8.10 4.96 -4.28
C SER A 244 -7.48 5.27 -2.91
N ALA A 245 -8.03 4.61 -1.89
CA ALA A 245 -7.54 4.67 -0.52
C ALA A 245 -7.40 3.27 0.06
N VAL A 246 -6.45 3.10 0.98
CA VAL A 246 -6.25 1.91 1.79
C VAL A 246 -6.26 2.33 3.25
N PHE A 247 -7.19 1.80 4.02
CA PHE A 247 -7.39 2.17 5.43
C PHE A 247 -6.48 1.35 6.37
N SER A 248 -5.20 1.26 6.03
CA SER A 248 -4.15 0.58 6.79
C SER A 248 -3.56 1.46 7.90
N LEU A 249 -2.41 1.10 8.48
CA LEU A 249 -1.78 1.90 9.54
C LEU A 249 -0.34 2.29 9.19
N PRO A 250 -0.06 3.49 8.65
CA PRO A 250 -0.97 4.60 8.34
C PRO A 250 -1.81 4.37 7.08
N PHE A 251 -2.85 5.20 6.88
CA PHE A 251 -3.63 5.20 5.64
C PHE A 251 -2.78 5.62 4.44
N ILE A 252 -3.17 5.11 3.27
CA ILE A 252 -2.53 5.41 1.99
C ILE A 252 -3.62 5.85 1.03
N ALA A 253 -3.32 6.85 0.22
CA ALA A 253 -4.21 7.32 -0.81
C ALA A 253 -3.44 7.67 -2.08
N SER A 254 -4.01 7.41 -3.25
CA SER A 254 -3.35 7.67 -4.53
C SER A 254 -4.34 7.95 -5.63
N VAL A 255 -3.93 8.81 -6.57
CA VAL A 255 -4.64 9.07 -7.82
C VAL A 255 -3.64 9.29 -8.95
N GLY A 256 -3.98 8.83 -10.15
CA GLY A 256 -3.13 8.96 -11.34
C GLY A 256 -2.08 7.87 -11.45
N LEU A 257 -1.02 8.15 -12.21
CA LEU A 257 0.07 7.22 -12.51
C LEU A 257 1.05 7.10 -11.35
N THR A 258 1.59 5.90 -11.13
CA THR A 258 2.81 5.74 -10.31
C THR A 258 4.03 6.33 -11.03
N GLU A 259 5.13 6.55 -10.29
CA GLU A 259 6.40 6.97 -10.88
C GLU A 259 6.84 6.02 -12.01
N GLU A 260 6.70 4.71 -11.81
CA GLU A 260 7.09 3.69 -12.81
C GLU A 260 6.21 3.76 -14.07
N GLN A 261 4.89 3.85 -13.88
CA GLN A 261 3.95 3.96 -14.99
C GLN A 261 4.12 5.27 -15.78
N ALA A 262 4.48 6.36 -15.10
CA ALA A 262 4.79 7.62 -15.74
C ALA A 262 6.10 7.52 -16.53
N ALA A 263 7.14 6.92 -15.95
CA ALA A 263 8.44 6.75 -16.60
C ALA A 263 8.38 5.88 -17.88
N GLU A 264 7.42 4.95 -17.95
CA GLU A 264 7.16 4.14 -19.16
C GLU A 264 6.47 4.95 -20.27
N LYS A 265 5.68 5.97 -19.92
CA LYS A 265 4.82 6.71 -20.85
C LYS A 265 5.38 8.06 -21.30
N TYR A 266 6.20 8.69 -20.46
CA TYR A 266 6.69 10.05 -20.67
C TYR A 266 8.22 10.05 -20.75
N PRO A 267 8.81 10.89 -21.64
CA PRO A 267 10.26 10.91 -21.85
C PRO A 267 11.03 11.42 -20.62
N ARG A 268 10.45 12.37 -19.89
CA ARG A 268 11.06 13.03 -18.74
C ARG A 268 10.00 13.42 -17.71
N VAL A 269 10.10 12.80 -16.53
CA VAL A 269 9.12 12.89 -15.44
C VAL A 269 9.83 13.44 -14.20
N ALA A 270 9.36 14.58 -13.71
CA ALA A 270 9.81 15.16 -12.47
C ALA A 270 9.04 14.56 -11.28
N VAL A 271 9.77 14.10 -10.27
CA VAL A 271 9.20 13.51 -9.05
C VAL A 271 9.56 14.38 -7.85
N PHE A 272 8.53 14.78 -7.12
CA PHE A 272 8.66 15.53 -5.87
C PHE A 272 8.18 14.61 -4.74
N SER A 273 9.05 14.34 -3.77
CA SER A 273 8.75 13.46 -2.64
C SER A 273 9.26 14.06 -1.33
N LYS A 274 8.40 14.09 -0.32
CA LYS A 274 8.72 14.59 1.01
C LYS A 274 8.10 13.70 2.08
N SER A 275 8.93 13.25 3.02
CA SER A 275 8.46 12.60 4.24
C SER A 275 8.46 13.59 5.41
N TYR A 276 7.49 13.45 6.30
CA TYR A 276 7.29 14.36 7.43
C TYR A 276 6.78 13.59 8.65
N THR A 277 6.84 14.22 9.82
CA THR A 277 6.24 13.70 11.04
C THR A 277 5.09 14.62 11.42
N PRO A 278 3.82 14.19 11.30
CA PRO A 278 2.69 15.00 11.73
C PRO A 278 2.84 15.41 13.20
N LEU A 279 2.56 16.67 13.53
CA LEU A 279 2.68 17.18 14.91
C LEU A 279 1.90 16.30 15.91
N ARG A 280 0.69 15.86 15.54
CA ARG A 280 -0.14 14.96 16.36
C ARG A 280 0.57 13.64 16.69
N GLU A 281 1.30 13.07 15.73
CA GLU A 281 2.03 11.81 15.91
C GLU A 281 3.25 12.03 16.81
N GLY A 282 3.97 13.14 16.61
CA GLY A 282 5.08 13.53 17.47
C GLY A 282 4.67 13.71 18.93
N ILE A 283 3.58 14.43 19.18
CA ILE A 283 3.03 14.63 20.53
C ILE A 283 2.58 13.30 21.13
N ALA A 284 1.84 12.48 20.37
CA ALA A 284 1.36 11.19 20.85
C ALA A 284 2.51 10.24 21.21
N ALA A 285 3.58 10.20 20.41
CA ALA A 285 4.76 9.40 20.69
C ALA A 285 5.50 9.88 21.95
N ALA A 286 5.68 11.20 22.10
CA ALA A 286 6.27 11.77 23.31
C ALA A 286 5.45 11.44 24.57
N GLY A 287 4.12 11.52 24.48
CA GLY A 287 3.22 11.14 25.57
C GLY A 287 3.33 9.66 25.96
N ARG A 288 3.36 8.75 24.98
CA ARG A 288 3.58 7.31 25.23
C ARG A 288 4.93 7.04 25.87
N ALA A 289 5.99 7.70 25.40
CA ALA A 289 7.32 7.55 25.98
C ALA A 289 7.38 8.03 27.43
N ALA A 290 6.74 9.17 27.75
CA ALA A 290 6.65 9.71 29.10
C ALA A 290 5.86 8.76 30.04
N ALA A 291 4.71 8.25 29.58
CA ALA A 291 3.91 7.29 30.34
C ALA A 291 4.67 5.99 30.62
N ALA A 292 5.37 5.45 29.62
CA ALA A 292 6.20 4.26 29.77
C ALA A 292 7.38 4.49 30.74
N ALA A 293 7.99 5.68 30.74
CA ALA A 293 9.05 6.00 31.70
C ALA A 293 8.50 6.07 33.14
N ALA A 294 7.30 6.63 33.34
CA ALA A 294 6.65 6.70 34.64
C ALA A 294 6.25 5.31 35.20
N SER A 295 5.92 4.35 34.33
CA SER A 295 5.56 2.98 34.75
C SER A 295 6.74 2.05 35.02
N ARG A 296 8.00 2.45 34.73
CA ARG A 296 9.19 1.60 34.98
C ARG A 296 9.47 1.35 36.48
N GLY A 297 8.79 2.04 37.38
CA GLY A 297 8.84 1.77 38.82
C GLY A 297 7.98 0.59 39.30
N SER A 298 7.12 0.01 38.45
CA SER A 298 6.10 -0.99 38.86
C SER A 298 6.36 -2.41 38.34
N GLY A 299 7.56 -2.74 37.87
CA GLY A 299 7.92 -4.13 37.48
C GLY A 299 7.24 -4.67 36.22
N ALA A 300 6.43 -3.89 35.51
CA ALA A 300 5.82 -4.32 34.25
C ALA A 300 6.85 -4.31 33.10
N ALA A 301 6.94 -5.42 32.36
CA ALA A 301 7.76 -5.55 31.16
C ALA A 301 7.24 -4.62 30.05
N GLY A 302 7.65 -3.35 30.07
CA GLY A 302 7.25 -2.36 29.08
C GLY A 302 7.97 -2.58 27.75
N GLY A 303 7.24 -3.04 26.73
CA GLY A 303 7.72 -3.00 25.35
C GLY A 303 8.15 -1.59 24.95
N ALA A 304 9.14 -1.46 24.06
CA ALA A 304 9.60 -0.17 23.57
C ALA A 304 8.42 0.61 22.98
N ALA A 305 8.21 1.85 23.44
CA ALA A 305 7.14 2.69 22.91
C ALA A 305 7.38 2.93 21.41
N ALA A 306 6.45 2.49 20.57
CA ALA A 306 6.53 2.72 19.13
C ALA A 306 6.67 4.22 18.84
N GLY A 307 7.65 4.56 17.99
CA GLY A 307 7.91 5.93 17.54
C GLY A 307 6.70 6.56 16.82
N PRO A 308 6.77 7.85 16.48
CA PRO A 308 5.67 8.50 15.77
C PRO A 308 5.52 7.88 14.37
N LEU A 309 4.27 7.66 13.94
CA LEU A 309 4.02 7.33 12.55
C LEU A 309 4.35 8.52 11.67
N ARG A 310 4.97 8.26 10.52
CA ARG A 310 5.39 9.28 9.57
C ARG A 310 4.43 9.37 8.40
N GLY A 311 4.38 10.54 7.78
CA GLY A 311 3.65 10.78 6.54
C GLY A 311 4.58 10.90 5.33
N LEU A 312 4.01 10.71 4.15
CA LEU A 312 4.66 10.89 2.85
C LEU A 312 3.72 11.68 1.94
N ALA A 313 4.27 12.65 1.22
CA ALA A 313 3.61 13.32 0.12
C ALA A 313 4.48 13.20 -1.13
N LYS A 314 3.88 12.76 -2.23
CA LYS A 314 4.56 12.55 -3.50
C LYS A 314 3.72 13.08 -4.67
N VAL A 315 4.36 13.77 -5.60
CA VAL A 315 3.77 14.29 -6.83
C VAL A 315 4.62 13.87 -8.01
N VAL A 316 3.96 13.36 -9.06
CA VAL A 316 4.57 12.94 -10.33
C VAL A 316 4.11 13.91 -11.41
N VAL A 317 5.05 14.50 -12.13
CA VAL A 317 4.82 15.60 -13.08
C VAL A 317 5.47 15.28 -14.42
N ASP A 318 4.75 15.52 -15.51
CA ASP A 318 5.36 15.56 -16.85
C ASP A 318 6.11 16.89 -17.02
N GLU A 319 7.43 16.85 -17.27
CA GLU A 319 8.22 18.07 -17.40
C GLU A 319 7.91 18.86 -18.67
N GLU A 320 7.42 18.21 -19.73
CA GLU A 320 7.13 18.90 -20.99
C GLU A 320 5.86 19.75 -20.88
N SER A 321 4.78 19.18 -20.33
CA SER A 321 3.48 19.86 -20.23
C SER A 321 3.21 20.53 -18.88
N ASP A 322 4.08 20.36 -17.89
CA ASP A 322 3.89 20.77 -16.49
C ASP A 322 2.71 20.06 -15.78
N ARG A 323 2.08 19.07 -16.42
CA ARG A 323 0.87 18.42 -15.94
C ARG A 323 1.15 17.48 -14.77
N LEU A 324 0.27 17.52 -13.77
CA LEU A 324 0.26 16.50 -12.73
C LEU A 324 -0.20 15.16 -13.34
N LEU A 325 0.66 14.14 -13.22
CA LEU A 325 0.41 12.77 -13.67
C LEU A 325 -0.10 11.87 -12.55
N GLY A 326 0.35 12.13 -11.32
CA GLY A 326 0.03 11.33 -10.15
C GLY A 326 0.26 12.07 -8.84
N VAL A 327 -0.58 11.79 -7.85
CA VAL A 327 -0.42 12.27 -6.47
C VAL A 327 -0.57 11.07 -5.54
N HIS A 328 0.36 10.92 -4.61
CA HIS A 328 0.37 9.82 -3.65
C HIS A 328 0.65 10.33 -2.25
N LEU A 329 -0.17 9.89 -1.30
CA LEU A 329 -0.15 10.34 0.08
C LEU A 329 -0.13 9.14 1.03
N VAL A 330 0.64 9.28 2.11
CA VAL A 330 0.59 8.38 3.27
C VAL A 330 0.38 9.23 4.51
N GLY A 331 -0.63 8.90 5.31
CA GLY A 331 -1.00 9.63 6.51
C GLY A 331 -2.50 9.55 6.79
N GLN A 332 -2.90 9.81 8.03
CA GLN A 332 -4.29 9.62 8.49
C GLN A 332 -5.33 10.49 7.76
N ASP A 333 -4.94 11.63 7.17
CA ASP A 333 -5.87 12.49 6.38
C ASP A 333 -5.72 12.28 4.86
N ALA A 334 -4.87 11.33 4.44
CA ALA A 334 -4.60 11.08 3.03
C ALA A 334 -5.85 10.72 2.20
N PRO A 335 -6.79 9.86 2.68
CA PRO A 335 -8.00 9.51 1.92
C PRO A 335 -8.91 10.69 1.62
N GLU A 336 -9.00 11.66 2.53
CA GLU A 336 -9.83 12.84 2.34
C GLU A 336 -9.14 13.84 1.40
N ALA A 337 -7.84 14.08 1.63
CA ALA A 337 -7.07 15.01 0.82
C ALA A 337 -7.01 14.58 -0.66
N ILE A 338 -6.83 13.28 -0.94
CA ILE A 338 -6.65 12.78 -2.31
C ILE A 338 -7.85 13.08 -3.21
N GLN A 339 -9.06 13.14 -2.64
CA GLN A 339 -10.28 13.36 -3.41
C GLN A 339 -10.29 14.73 -4.10
N GLY A 340 -9.75 15.76 -3.45
CA GLY A 340 -9.57 17.08 -4.05
C GLY A 340 -8.54 17.06 -5.18
N PHE A 341 -7.42 16.36 -4.98
CA PHE A 341 -6.40 16.20 -6.03
C PHE A 341 -6.87 15.36 -7.20
N ALA A 342 -7.78 14.41 -7.01
CA ALA A 342 -8.40 13.67 -8.09
C ALA A 342 -9.21 14.59 -9.02
N VAL A 343 -9.98 15.53 -8.45
CA VAL A 343 -10.66 16.58 -9.22
C VAL A 343 -9.64 17.46 -9.93
N ALA A 344 -8.56 17.86 -9.25
CA ALA A 344 -7.50 18.67 -9.84
C ALA A 344 -6.82 17.97 -11.03
N LEU A 345 -6.51 16.66 -10.95
CA LEU A 345 -5.95 15.90 -12.06
C LEU A 345 -6.92 15.79 -13.24
N LYS A 346 -8.22 15.60 -12.99
CA LYS A 346 -9.25 15.61 -14.04
C LYS A 346 -9.39 16.99 -14.70
N ALA A 347 -9.36 18.06 -13.91
CA ALA A 347 -9.36 19.45 -14.41
C ALA A 347 -8.04 19.82 -15.09
N GLY A 348 -7.00 19.04 -14.82
CA GLY A 348 -5.73 19.15 -15.49
C GLY A 348 -4.74 20.11 -14.86
N ALA A 349 -4.68 20.05 -13.55
CA ALA A 349 -3.77 20.84 -12.76
C ALA A 349 -2.32 20.67 -13.21
N THR A 350 -1.57 21.76 -13.12
CA THR A 350 -0.13 21.80 -13.38
C THR A 350 0.67 21.97 -12.09
N LYS A 351 1.97 21.68 -12.14
CA LYS A 351 2.86 21.91 -10.99
C LYS A 351 2.98 23.40 -10.66
N ALA A 352 2.98 24.28 -11.65
CA ALA A 352 2.93 25.73 -11.42
C ALA A 352 1.67 26.19 -10.66
N GLN A 353 0.50 25.60 -10.96
CA GLN A 353 -0.73 25.87 -10.20
C GLN A 353 -0.64 25.35 -8.76
N LEU A 354 -0.04 24.17 -8.57
CA LEU A 354 0.21 23.63 -7.24
C LEU A 354 1.13 24.54 -6.41
N ASP A 355 2.20 25.05 -7.01
CA ASP A 355 3.20 25.89 -6.32
C ASP A 355 2.72 27.33 -6.03
N SER A 356 1.81 27.86 -6.85
CA SER A 356 1.21 29.17 -6.64
C SER A 356 0.07 29.14 -5.61
N THR A 357 -0.40 27.96 -5.22
CA THR A 357 -1.47 27.80 -4.23
C THR A 357 -0.95 28.06 -2.81
N VAL A 358 -1.69 28.88 -2.05
CA VAL A 358 -1.40 29.14 -0.63
C VAL A 358 -1.82 27.93 0.21
N GLY A 359 -0.91 27.46 1.08
CA GLY A 359 -1.18 26.32 1.97
C GLY A 359 -2.17 26.65 3.09
N VAL A 360 -2.96 25.66 3.47
CA VAL A 360 -3.80 25.72 4.69
C VAL A 360 -2.95 25.26 5.87
N HIS A 361 -2.66 26.16 6.80
CA HIS A 361 -1.75 25.87 7.91
C HIS A 361 -2.49 25.77 9.27
N PRO A 362 -2.21 24.76 10.11
CA PRO A 362 -1.34 23.60 9.87
C PRO A 362 -2.11 22.40 9.26
N THR A 363 -1.61 21.81 8.17
CA THR A 363 -2.19 20.58 7.59
C THR A 363 -1.13 19.65 7.01
N ALA A 364 -1.43 18.37 6.85
CA ALA A 364 -0.60 17.45 6.06
C ALA A 364 -0.62 17.78 4.56
N SER A 365 -1.74 18.31 4.06
CA SER A 365 -1.95 18.62 2.65
C SER A 365 -1.15 19.83 2.18
N GLU A 366 -0.78 20.76 3.08
CA GLU A 366 0.06 21.90 2.70
C GLU A 366 1.45 21.46 2.19
N GLU A 367 1.93 20.27 2.57
CA GLU A 367 3.17 19.70 2.08
C GLU A 367 3.20 19.58 0.55
N LEU A 368 2.05 19.32 -0.09
CA LEU A 368 1.94 19.22 -1.55
C LEU A 368 2.21 20.54 -2.26
N VAL A 369 1.81 21.67 -1.68
CA VAL A 369 1.98 23.02 -2.27
C VAL A 369 3.27 23.71 -1.80
N GLN A 370 4.05 23.06 -0.93
CA GLN A 370 5.33 23.57 -0.43
C GLN A 370 6.55 22.94 -1.13
N MET A 371 6.37 21.95 -1.99
CA MET A 371 7.44 21.32 -2.77
C MET A 371 7.90 22.18 -3.97
N LYS A 372 8.30 23.43 -3.71
CA LYS A 372 8.65 24.45 -4.72
C LYS A 372 10.10 24.38 -5.23
N GLY A 373 10.93 23.55 -4.60
CA GLY A 373 12.32 23.34 -4.99
C GLY A 373 12.46 22.52 -6.29
N PRO A 374 13.70 22.18 -6.71
CA PRO A 374 13.90 21.24 -7.80
C PRO A 374 13.27 19.87 -7.46
N PRO A 375 12.93 19.05 -8.47
CA PRO A 375 12.42 17.71 -8.23
C PRO A 375 13.43 16.89 -7.43
N THR A 376 12.92 16.03 -6.55
CA THR A 376 13.74 15.07 -5.78
C THR A 376 14.53 14.17 -6.71
N ARG A 377 13.95 13.82 -7.87
CA ARG A 377 14.58 13.07 -8.96
C ARG A 377 13.80 13.25 -10.25
N VAL A 378 14.47 12.96 -11.37
CA VAL A 378 13.88 12.90 -12.71
C VAL A 378 14.03 11.49 -13.25
N VAL A 379 12.94 10.93 -13.78
CA VAL A 379 12.89 9.58 -14.36
C VAL A 379 12.32 9.64 -15.80
N GLY A 380 12.32 8.51 -16.51
CA GLY A 380 11.85 8.41 -17.89
C GLY A 380 12.90 7.86 -18.84
N SER A 381 12.50 7.60 -20.08
CA SER A 381 13.34 6.94 -21.09
C SER A 381 14.60 7.73 -21.47
N ALA A 382 14.58 9.07 -21.35
CA ALA A 382 15.72 9.94 -21.63
C ALA A 382 16.57 10.30 -20.37
N ALA A 383 16.10 9.97 -19.17
CA ALA A 383 16.79 10.31 -17.91
C ALA A 383 17.99 9.40 -17.59
N ARG A 384 18.28 8.38 -18.43
CA ARG A 384 19.38 7.43 -18.20
C ARG A 384 20.77 7.93 -18.59
N ASP A 385 20.88 9.10 -19.22
CA ASP A 385 22.17 9.70 -19.58
C ASP A 385 22.46 10.89 -18.65
N GLY A 386 23.29 10.66 -17.61
CA GLY A 386 23.69 11.80 -16.77
C GLY A 386 24.41 11.58 -15.44
N SER A 387 25.05 10.45 -15.14
CA SER A 387 26.11 10.42 -14.12
C SER A 387 26.99 9.16 -14.22
N GLY A 388 28.11 9.27 -14.92
CA GLY A 388 29.14 8.24 -15.00
C GLY A 388 30.49 8.87 -15.31
N THR A 389 31.07 9.58 -14.35
CA THR A 389 32.46 10.05 -14.45
C THR A 389 33.43 8.87 -14.31
N GLY A 390 34.31 8.71 -15.31
CA GLY A 390 35.67 8.20 -15.09
C GLY A 390 36.15 7.10 -16.03
N LYS A 391 36.87 7.48 -17.10
CA LYS A 391 38.33 7.27 -17.23
C LYS A 391 38.84 7.62 -18.63
N GLY A 392 39.82 8.52 -18.66
CA GLY A 392 41.02 8.42 -19.49
C GLY A 392 40.95 8.97 -20.91
N GLN A 393 41.58 10.14 -21.13
CA GLN A 393 42.90 10.24 -21.76
C GLN A 393 43.36 11.70 -21.78
N GLY A 394 44.57 11.95 -21.25
CA GLY A 394 45.39 13.11 -21.62
C GLY A 394 45.91 12.92 -23.05
N ALA A 395 46.60 13.84 -23.71
CA ALA A 395 47.11 15.18 -23.43
C ALA A 395 47.64 15.65 -24.79
N GLU A 396 47.51 16.93 -25.16
CA GLU A 396 48.62 17.68 -25.77
C GLU A 396 48.32 19.16 -26.00
N LYS A 397 49.42 19.93 -25.96
CA LYS A 397 49.56 21.38 -25.84
C LYS A 397 49.43 22.11 -27.19
N GLY A 398 49.01 23.37 -27.13
CA GLY A 398 49.28 24.36 -28.19
C GLY A 398 48.63 25.72 -27.89
N GLU A 399 49.42 26.70 -27.46
CA GLU A 399 49.10 28.14 -27.37
C GLU A 399 50.02 28.88 -28.37
N PRO A 400 49.88 30.21 -28.64
CA PRO A 400 48.71 31.06 -28.90
C PRO A 400 48.84 31.83 -30.25
N ALA A 401 47.79 32.52 -30.71
CA ALA A 401 47.95 33.71 -31.56
C ALA A 401 46.78 34.70 -31.46
N ARG A 402 47.11 35.97 -31.22
CA ARG A 402 46.25 37.15 -31.13
C ARG A 402 45.86 37.70 -32.52
N ALA A 403 44.64 38.23 -32.63
CA ALA A 403 44.24 39.47 -33.33
C ALA A 403 42.73 39.62 -33.12
N GLY A 404 42.07 40.76 -32.86
CA GLY A 404 42.42 42.17 -32.83
C GLY A 404 41.11 42.95 -33.08
N GLY A 405 40.89 44.07 -32.38
CA GLY A 405 39.83 45.07 -32.64
C GLY A 405 38.51 44.81 -31.88
N ALA A 406 38.17 45.46 -30.77
CA ALA A 406 38.03 46.89 -30.42
C ALA A 406 36.70 47.55 -30.87
N ARG A 407 36.01 48.09 -29.83
CA ARG A 407 34.95 49.13 -29.78
C ARG A 407 33.51 48.67 -30.08
N GLY A 408 32.48 49.00 -29.31
CA GLY A 408 32.36 49.78 -28.07
C GLY A 408 30.88 50.16 -27.79
N GLY A 409 30.62 50.62 -26.55
CA GLY A 409 29.42 51.37 -26.10
C GLY A 409 28.18 50.50 -25.78
N GLU A 410 27.74 50.38 -24.52
CA GLU A 410 26.85 51.30 -23.77
C GLU A 410 25.40 51.33 -24.32
N ALA A 411 24.30 51.36 -23.57
CA ALA A 411 23.97 51.28 -22.15
C ALA A 411 22.42 51.18 -22.03
N ALA A 412 21.95 50.62 -20.90
CA ALA A 412 20.80 51.05 -20.07
C ALA A 412 19.34 51.23 -20.60
N SER A 413 18.43 51.01 -19.63
CA SER A 413 17.01 51.41 -19.47
C SER A 413 15.96 50.51 -20.14
N ALA A 414 15.14 49.80 -19.36
CA ALA A 414 13.95 50.23 -18.59
C ALA A 414 12.72 50.47 -19.49
N GLY A 415 11.71 49.63 -19.27
CA GLY A 415 10.37 49.66 -19.87
C GLY A 415 9.53 48.54 -19.25
#